data_AF-A0A1G9FIF9-F1
#
_entry.id   AF-A0A1G9FIF9-F1
#
_cell.length_a   1.000
_cell.length_b   1.000
_cell.length_c   1.000
_cell.angle_alpha   90.00
_cell.angle_beta   90.00
_cell.angle_gamma   90.00
#
_symmetry.space_group_name_H-M   'P 1'
#
loop_
_entity.id
_entity.type
_entity.pdbx_description
1 polymer ?
#
loop_
_entity_poly.entity_id
_entity_poly.type
_entity_poly.pdbx_seq_one_letter_code
_entity_poly.pdbx_strand_id
1 'polypeptide(L)'
;MPEIEPQVLRDLVDGIVADVAPKMEEAMPIIPEIRELDQMLMVSVHPTLASAHILASGYMIEMIQGAAECFNALNTALTETAQSWEDSDGAAAQSFK
;
A
#
# COMPACT_ATOMS: atom_id res chain seq x y z
N MET A 1 -23.73 -17.45 4.72
CA MET A 1 -22.47 -16.70 4.58
C MET A 1 -22.49 -16.15 3.15
N PRO A 2 -22.14 -14.89 2.89
CA PRO A 2 -22.19 -14.37 1.52
C PRO A 2 -21.28 -15.25 0.66
N GLU A 3 -21.79 -15.73 -0.47
CA GLU A 3 -21.05 -16.50 -1.49
C GLU A 3 -20.04 -15.56 -2.14
N ILE A 4 -18.93 -15.29 -1.47
CA ILE A 4 -17.79 -14.68 -2.15
C ILE A 4 -17.03 -15.87 -2.75
N GLU A 5 -16.77 -15.84 -4.04
CA GLU A 5 -15.95 -16.86 -4.68
C GLU A 5 -14.47 -16.50 -4.46
N PRO A 6 -13.60 -17.48 -4.15
CA PRO A 6 -12.15 -17.23 -4.00
C PRO A 6 -11.55 -16.49 -5.20
N GLN A 7 -12.07 -16.75 -6.41
CA GLN A 7 -11.64 -16.06 -7.63
C GLN A 7 -11.91 -14.55 -7.58
N VAL A 8 -13.04 -14.11 -7.01
CA VAL A 8 -13.35 -12.68 -6.87
C VAL A 8 -12.35 -11.98 -5.95
N LEU A 9 -11.88 -12.67 -4.91
CA LEU A 9 -10.84 -12.14 -4.01
C LEU A 9 -9.48 -12.05 -4.72
N ARG A 10 -9.14 -13.04 -5.56
CA ARG A 10 -7.91 -13.04 -6.37
C ARG A 10 -7.93 -11.93 -7.43
N ASP A 11 -9.05 -11.77 -8.14
CA ASP A 11 -9.22 -10.72 -9.14
C ASP A 11 -9.12 -9.32 -8.50
N LEU A 12 -9.66 -9.15 -7.28
CA LEU A 12 -9.53 -7.91 -6.52
C LEU A 12 -8.08 -7.63 -6.12
N VAL A 13 -7.35 -8.65 -5.67
CA VAL A 13 -5.91 -8.55 -5.37
C VAL A 13 -5.13 -8.11 -6.60
N ASP A 14 -5.36 -8.78 -7.73
CA ASP A 14 -4.67 -8.48 -8.99
C ASP A 14 -4.96 -7.05 -9.47
N GLY A 15 -6.22 -6.60 -9.35
CA GLY A 15 -6.60 -5.22 -9.64
C GLY A 15 -5.91 -4.19 -8.74
N ILE A 16 -5.84 -4.46 -7.43
CA ILE A 16 -5.14 -3.59 -6.48
C ILE A 16 -3.65 -3.51 -6.82
N VAL A 17 -3.00 -4.65 -7.10
CA VAL A 17 -1.59 -4.67 -7.48
C VAL A 17 -1.35 -3.92 -8.79
N ALA A 18 -2.19 -4.12 -9.79
CA ALA A 18 -2.08 -3.46 -11.09
C ALA A 18 -2.26 -1.93 -11.02
N ASP A 19 -3.16 -1.44 -10.17
CA ASP A 19 -3.50 -0.01 -10.11
C ASP A 19 -2.68 0.77 -9.08
N VAL A 20 -2.35 0.15 -7.95
CA VAL A 20 -1.73 0.84 -6.81
C VAL A 20 -0.22 0.73 -6.84
N ALA A 21 0.35 -0.43 -7.15
CA ALA A 21 1.80 -0.61 -7.14
C ALA A 21 2.53 0.36 -8.08
N PRO A 22 2.07 0.60 -9.33
CA PRO A 22 2.73 1.57 -10.21
C PRO A 22 2.70 2.99 -9.66
N LYS A 23 1.62 3.39 -9.00
CA LYS A 23 1.51 4.72 -8.37
C LYS A 23 2.48 4.88 -7.20
N MET A 24 2.74 3.81 -6.47
CA MET A 24 3.73 3.81 -5.40
C MET A 24 5.15 3.91 -5.95
N GLU A 25 5.45 3.16 -7.02
CA GLU A 25 6.73 3.22 -7.72
C GLU A 25 7.00 4.60 -8.34
N GLU A 26 5.99 5.25 -8.90
CA GLU A 26 6.07 6.63 -9.41
C GLU A 26 6.33 7.65 -8.29
N ALA A 27 5.79 7.42 -7.08
CA ALA A 27 5.94 8.33 -5.95
C ALA A 27 7.29 8.18 -5.21
N MET A 28 7.88 6.98 -5.21
CA MET A 28 9.15 6.68 -4.54
C MET A 28 10.32 7.61 -4.91
N PRO A 29 10.60 7.93 -6.20
CA PRO A 29 11.69 8.82 -6.56
C PRO A 29 11.47 10.28 -6.15
N ILE A 30 10.22 10.69 -5.91
CA ILE A 30 9.88 12.06 -5.47
C ILE A 30 10.32 12.31 -4.02
N ILE A 31 10.37 11.28 -3.18
CA ILE A 31 10.72 11.40 -1.76
C ILE A 31 12.16 11.96 -1.59
N PRO A 32 13.20 11.40 -2.25
CA PRO A 32 14.53 12.00 -2.27
C PRO A 32 14.58 13.45 -2.74
N GLU A 33 13.89 13.79 -3.84
CA GLU A 33 13.87 15.15 -4.40
C GLU A 33 13.30 16.17 -3.40
N ILE A 34 12.25 15.79 -2.68
CA ILE A 34 11.64 16.64 -1.64
C ILE A 34 12.58 16.81 -0.44
N ARG A 35 13.35 15.78 -0.07
CA ARG A 35 14.35 15.88 1.00
C ARG A 35 15.54 16.75 0.61
N GLU A 36 15.92 16.76 -0.66
CA GLU A 36 16.93 17.71 -1.17
C GLU A 36 16.40 19.15 -1.12
N LEU A 37 15.14 19.36 -1.53
CA LEU A 37 14.50 20.66 -1.45
C LEU A 37 14.42 21.18 0.00
N ASP A 38 14.08 20.31 0.96
CA ASP A 38 14.08 20.64 2.40
C ASP A 38 15.44 21.20 2.85
N GLN A 39 16.53 20.56 2.44
CA GLN A 39 17.89 21.00 2.77
C GLN A 39 18.24 22.34 2.12
N MET A 40 17.84 22.54 0.87
CA MET A 40 18.04 23.82 0.17
C MET A 40 17.27 24.97 0.81
N LEU A 41 16.03 24.73 1.25
CA LEU A 41 15.20 25.76 1.86
C LEU A 41 15.77 26.26 3.19
N MET A 42 16.42 25.40 3.97
CA MET A 42 17.06 25.80 5.24
C MET A 42 18.14 26.88 5.10
N VAL A 43 18.75 27.02 3.91
CA VAL A 43 19.77 28.05 3.62
C VAL A 43 19.29 29.14 2.66
N SER A 44 18.11 28.98 2.05
CA SER A 44 17.64 29.85 0.97
C SER A 44 16.42 30.71 1.34
N VAL A 45 15.66 30.33 2.37
CA VAL A 45 14.47 31.06 2.79
C VAL A 45 14.46 31.34 4.30
N HIS A 46 13.47 32.11 4.76
CA HIS A 46 13.30 32.38 6.18
C HIS A 46 13.10 31.07 6.98
N PRO A 47 13.75 30.88 8.14
CA PRO A 47 13.75 29.61 8.87
C PRO A 47 12.36 29.05 9.19
N THR A 48 11.39 29.91 9.48
CA THR A 48 10.00 29.50 9.76
C THR A 48 9.31 28.90 8.53
N LEU A 49 9.63 29.40 7.33
CA LEU A 49 9.07 28.89 6.07
C LEU A 49 9.72 27.56 5.71
N ALA A 50 11.04 27.43 5.88
CA ALA A 50 11.74 26.17 5.69
C ALA A 50 11.22 25.09 6.65
N SER A 51 11.01 25.44 7.93
CA SER A 51 10.47 24.52 8.93
C SER A 51 9.03 24.09 8.62
N ALA A 52 8.19 25.01 8.14
CA ALA A 52 6.83 24.67 7.73
C ALA A 52 6.80 23.70 6.53
N HIS A 53 7.70 23.89 5.55
CA HIS A 53 7.85 22.98 4.44
C HIS A 53 8.31 21.59 4.89
N ILE A 54 9.36 21.52 5.73
CA ILE A 54 9.89 20.25 6.28
C ILE A 54 8.81 19.47 7.03
N LEU A 55 7.95 20.15 7.78
CA LEU A 55 6.85 19.52 8.49
C LEU A 55 5.82 18.94 7.51
N ALA A 56 5.45 19.71 6.48
CA ALA A 56 4.49 19.27 5.47
C ALA A 56 5.02 18.10 4.63
N SER A 57 6.29 18.16 4.21
CA SER A 57 6.95 17.08 3.48
C SER A 57 7.05 15.81 4.32
N GLY A 58 7.40 15.95 5.61
CA GLY A 58 7.42 14.86 6.57
C GLY A 58 6.08 14.12 6.68
N TYR A 59 4.99 14.85 6.91
CA TYR A 59 3.64 14.26 6.98
C TYR A 59 3.24 13.53 5.70
N MET A 60 3.55 14.12 4.54
CA MET A 60 3.22 13.50 3.26
C MET A 60 4.00 12.19 3.06
N ILE A 61 5.29 12.14 3.42
CA ILE A 61 6.11 10.93 3.33
C ILE A 61 5.55 9.82 4.24
N GLU A 62 5.20 10.16 5.49
CA GLU A 62 4.59 9.21 6.43
C GLU A 62 3.26 8.67 5.91
N MET A 63 2.42 9.52 5.33
CA MET A 63 1.16 9.10 4.73
C MET A 63 1.35 8.13 3.56
N ILE A 64 2.32 8.39 2.67
CA ILE A 64 2.63 7.50 1.54
C ILE A 64 3.11 6.14 2.04
N GLN A 65 4.00 6.12 3.04
CA GLN A 65 4.49 4.88 3.65
C GLN A 65 3.35 4.10 4.33
N GLY A 66 2.53 4.77 5.12
CA GLY A 66 1.37 4.15 5.78
C GLY A 66 0.35 3.59 4.79
N ALA A 67 0.10 4.31 3.68
CA ALA A 67 -0.74 3.79 2.61
C ALA A 67 -0.15 2.51 1.99
N ALA A 68 1.17 2.48 1.75
CA ALA A 68 1.88 1.30 1.24
C ALA A 68 1.67 0.08 2.15
N GLU A 69 1.86 0.28 3.46
CA GLU A 69 1.70 -0.76 4.46
C GLU A 69 0.27 -1.28 4.50
N CYS A 70 -0.72 -0.38 4.47
CA CYS A 70 -2.13 -0.77 4.43
C CYS A 70 -2.46 -1.58 3.17
N PHE A 71 -1.95 -1.20 1.99
CA PHE A 71 -2.20 -1.94 0.76
C PHE A 71 -1.55 -3.32 0.77
N ASN A 72 -0.31 -3.43 1.27
CA ASN A 72 0.36 -4.72 1.43
C ASN A 72 -0.38 -5.62 2.41
N ALA A 73 -0.80 -5.09 3.57
CA ALA A 73 -1.55 -5.85 4.57
C ALA A 73 -2.91 -6.32 4.03
N LEU A 74 -3.61 -5.46 3.30
CA LEU A 74 -4.88 -5.80 2.65
C LEU A 74 -4.67 -6.93 1.62
N ASN A 75 -3.64 -6.81 0.78
CA ASN A 75 -3.32 -7.81 -0.24
C ASN A 75 -3.04 -9.19 0.39
N THR A 76 -2.20 -9.22 1.43
CA THR A 76 -1.92 -10.44 2.20
C THR A 76 -3.19 -11.04 2.78
N ALA A 77 -4.03 -10.24 3.44
CA ALA A 77 -5.26 -10.72 4.06
C ALA A 77 -6.25 -11.30 3.04
N LEU A 78 -6.39 -10.66 1.87
CA LEU A 78 -7.25 -11.15 0.79
C LEU A 78 -6.72 -12.48 0.21
N THR A 79 -5.40 -12.57 0.00
CA THR A 79 -4.75 -13.79 -0.49
C THR A 79 -4.89 -14.95 0.49
N GLU A 80 -4.64 -14.71 1.78
CA GLU A 80 -4.80 -15.71 2.84
C GLU A 80 -6.26 -16.16 2.99
N THR A 81 -7.21 -15.24 2.85
CA THR A 81 -8.65 -15.56 2.90
C THR A 81 -9.05 -16.46 1.73
N ALA A 82 -8.61 -16.14 0.51
CA ALA A 82 -8.88 -16.97 -0.67
C ALA A 82 -8.29 -18.39 -0.50
N GLN A 83 -7.03 -18.48 -0.03
CA GLN A 83 -6.39 -19.77 0.23
C GLN A 83 -7.13 -20.59 1.29
N SER A 84 -7.52 -19.97 2.40
CA SER A 84 -8.22 -20.66 3.49
C SER A 84 -9.56 -21.24 3.04
N TRP A 85 -10.24 -20.61 2.08
CA TRP A 85 -11.48 -21.13 1.51
C TRP A 85 -11.26 -22.30 0.57
N GLU A 86 -10.27 -22.20 -0.32
CA GLU A 86 -9.89 -23.31 -1.20
C GLU A 86 -9.45 -24.55 -0.38
N ASP A 87 -8.70 -24.35 0.70
CA ASP A 87 -8.28 -25.44 1.59
C ASP A 87 -9.48 -26.09 2.31
N SER A 88 -10.45 -25.29 2.74
CA SER A 88 -11.66 -25.78 3.40
C SER A 88 -12.56 -26.57 2.44
N ASP A 89 -12.74 -26.08 1.22
CA ASP A 89 -13.50 -26.77 0.17
C ASP A 89 -12.79 -28.09 -0.23
N GLY A 90 -11.47 -28.06 -0.37
CA GLY A 90 -10.66 -29.26 -0.63
C GLY A 90 -10.78 -30.31 0.47
N ALA A 91 -10.73 -29.89 1.73
CA ALA A 91 -10.88 -30.79 2.89
C ALA A 91 -12.29 -31.40 2.98
N ALA A 92 -13.33 -30.62 2.66
CA ALA A 92 -14.70 -31.10 2.58
C ALA A 92 -14.86 -32.12 1.44
N ALA A 93 -14.32 -31.83 0.26
CA ALA A 93 -14.38 -32.74 -0.89
C ALA A 93 -13.65 -34.08 -0.66
N GLN A 94 -12.58 -34.08 0.13
CA GLN A 94 -11.87 -35.30 0.54
C GLN A 94 -12.60 -36.09 1.64
N SER A 95 -13.32 -35.41 2.55
CA SER A 95 -14.08 -36.06 3.62
C SER A 95 -15.38 -36.75 3.15
N PHE A 96 -15.87 -36.39 1.95
CA PHE A 96 -17.06 -36.99 1.34
C PHE A 96 -16.74 -38.17 0.39
N LYS A 97 -15.46 -38.55 0.23
CA LYS A 97 -15.03 -39.77 -0.47
C LYS A 97 -14.76 -40.90 0.50
#